data_AF-A0A953S6M4-F1
#
_entry.id   AF-A0A953S6M4-F1
#
_cell.length_a   1.000
_cell.length_b   1.000
_cell.length_c   1.000
_cell.angle_alpha   90.00
_cell.angle_beta   90.00
_cell.angle_gamma   90.00
#
_symmetry.space_group_name_H-M   'P 1'
#
loop_
_entity.id
_entity.type
_entity.pdbx_description
1 polymer ?
#
loop_
_entity_poly.entity_id
_entity_poly.type
_entity_poly.pdbx_seq_one_letter_code
_entity_poly.pdbx_strand_id
1 'polypeptide(L)'
;MGKASRGCRWLMLAVLLALVCACSSRPTDPNALPSWISAYPGSAPKATGSAFLFETKDPAEKVLDFYEAQLGRSGVHKEARGGGDYGGFLSAADDSHSRNVMIEIRSDKGASEVTITPVQKK
;
A
#
# COMPACT_ATOMS: atom_id res chain seq x y z
N MET A 1 37.71 -41.64 -36.51
CA MET A 1 38.54 -41.71 -35.28
C MET A 1 39.40 -40.45 -35.23
N GLY A 2 39.58 -39.67 -34.16
CA GLY A 2 39.10 -39.64 -32.78
C GLY A 2 39.81 -38.48 -32.06
N LYS A 3 39.10 -37.83 -31.10
CA LYS A 3 39.55 -37.20 -29.82
C LYS A 3 40.87 -36.38 -29.80
N ALA A 4 41.07 -35.27 -29.10
CA ALA A 4 40.43 -34.54 -28.00
C ALA A 4 41.35 -33.30 -27.77
N SER A 5 40.86 -32.07 -27.60
CA SER A 5 40.33 -31.44 -26.37
C SER A 5 41.36 -30.58 -25.61
N ARG A 6 40.86 -29.41 -25.14
CA ARG A 6 41.37 -28.47 -24.11
C ARG A 6 42.45 -27.50 -24.59
N GLY A 7 42.34 -26.19 -24.43
CA GLY A 7 41.37 -25.32 -23.76
C GLY A 7 42.05 -23.96 -23.56
N CYS A 8 41.36 -22.84 -23.75
CA CYS A 8 41.83 -21.56 -23.23
C CYS A 8 40.73 -20.50 -23.26
N ARG A 9 40.63 -19.79 -22.13
CA ARG A 9 40.24 -18.38 -21.99
C ARG A 9 38.78 -18.01 -22.26
N TRP A 10 38.02 -18.05 -21.16
CA TRP A 10 37.38 -16.86 -20.57
C TRP A 10 37.37 -15.61 -21.44
N LEU A 11 36.19 -15.23 -21.94
CA LEU A 11 35.80 -13.84 -22.05
C LEU A 11 34.31 -13.72 -21.77
N MET A 12 34.03 -13.19 -20.58
CA MET A 12 32.75 -12.58 -20.25
C MET A 12 32.45 -11.46 -21.25
N LEU A 13 31.19 -11.33 -21.68
CA LEU A 13 30.60 -10.01 -21.88
C LEU A 13 29.07 -10.12 -21.81
N ALA A 14 28.54 -9.89 -20.62
CA ALA A 14 27.13 -9.59 -20.41
C ALA A 14 26.88 -8.16 -20.89
N VAL A 15 25.98 -7.98 -21.85
CA VAL A 15 25.46 -6.66 -22.23
C VAL A 15 24.06 -6.55 -21.62
N LEU A 16 24.00 -5.89 -20.46
CA LEU A 16 22.78 -5.32 -19.89
C LEU A 16 22.24 -4.27 -20.87
N LEU A 17 21.02 -4.45 -21.37
CA LEU A 17 20.25 -3.35 -21.93
C LEU A 17 19.28 -2.85 -20.85
N ALA A 18 19.51 -1.61 -20.44
CA ALA A 18 18.87 -0.94 -19.33
C ALA A 18 17.35 -0.80 -19.52
N LEU A 19 16.60 -1.31 -18.53
CA LEU A 19 15.20 -0.98 -18.32
C LEU A 19 15.15 0.46 -17.80
N VAL A 20 14.86 1.42 -18.67
CA VAL A 20 14.61 2.83 -18.28
C VAL A 20 13.25 2.84 -17.57
N CYS A 21 13.27 2.60 -16.26
CA CYS A 21 12.14 2.88 -15.39
C CYS A 21 12.11 4.39 -15.19
N ALA A 22 11.43 5.11 -16.11
CA ALA A 22 11.12 6.51 -15.92
C ALA A 22 10.20 6.62 -14.70
N CYS A 23 10.77 7.00 -13.56
CA CYS A 23 10.00 7.44 -12.40
C CYS A 23 9.19 8.67 -12.80
N SER A 24 7.94 8.49 -13.26
CA SER A 24 6.99 9.58 -13.37
C SER A 24 6.73 10.13 -11.97
N SER A 25 7.31 11.30 -11.67
CA SER A 25 6.87 12.16 -10.59
C SER A 25 5.45 12.64 -10.92
N ARG A 26 4.44 11.81 -10.66
CA ARG A 26 3.04 12.21 -10.82
C ARG A 26 2.78 13.32 -9.81
N PRO A 27 2.20 14.46 -10.21
CA PRO A 27 1.68 15.41 -9.24
C PRO A 27 0.67 14.65 -8.35
N THR A 28 0.94 14.60 -7.06
CA THR A 28 0.01 14.03 -6.07
C THR A 28 -1.21 14.94 -6.05
N ASP A 29 -2.30 14.51 -6.70
CA ASP A 29 -3.59 15.18 -6.57
C ASP A 29 -3.97 15.16 -5.08
N PRO A 30 -4.12 16.31 -4.42
CA PRO A 30 -4.48 16.36 -3.00
C PRO A 30 -5.84 15.71 -2.72
N ASN A 31 -6.67 15.50 -3.75
CA ASN A 31 -7.95 14.82 -3.64
C ASN A 31 -7.88 13.32 -3.95
N ALA A 32 -6.69 12.79 -4.28
CA ALA A 32 -6.48 11.37 -4.53
C ALA A 32 -5.78 10.71 -3.34
N LEU A 33 -6.15 9.45 -3.09
CA LEU A 33 -5.49 8.61 -2.09
C LEU A 33 -3.97 8.56 -2.40
N PRO A 34 -3.09 8.70 -1.40
CA PRO A 34 -1.65 8.55 -1.62
C PRO A 34 -1.34 7.20 -2.25
N SER A 35 -0.41 7.16 -3.21
CA SER A 35 -0.15 5.96 -4.03
C SER A 35 0.37 4.75 -3.25
N TRP A 36 0.82 4.95 -2.01
CA TRP A 36 1.26 3.87 -1.11
C TRP A 36 0.10 3.26 -0.32
N ILE A 37 -1.10 3.85 -0.35
CA ILE A 37 -2.33 3.28 0.17
C ILE A 37 -3.12 2.72 -1.00
N SER A 38 -3.51 1.45 -0.91
CA SER A 38 -4.38 0.85 -1.92
C SER A 38 -5.83 1.25 -1.69
N ALA A 39 -6.54 1.67 -2.73
CA ALA A 39 -7.99 1.87 -2.65
C ALA A 39 -8.70 0.54 -2.35
N TYR A 40 -9.74 0.59 -1.52
CA TYR A 40 -10.54 -0.60 -1.23
C TYR A 40 -11.28 -1.08 -2.49
N PRO A 41 -11.34 -2.39 -2.78
CA PRO A 41 -11.99 -2.90 -3.98
C PRO A 41 -13.45 -2.45 -4.08
N GLY A 42 -13.83 -1.90 -5.23
CA GLY A 42 -15.19 -1.42 -5.48
C GLY A 42 -15.59 -0.17 -4.71
N SER A 43 -14.68 0.46 -3.96
CA SER A 43 -14.93 1.75 -3.33
C SER A 43 -14.42 2.92 -4.18
N ALA A 44 -14.96 4.11 -3.89
CA ALA A 44 -14.51 5.37 -4.45
C ALA A 44 -14.27 6.35 -3.30
N PRO A 45 -13.07 6.36 -2.69
CA PRO A 45 -12.76 7.27 -1.60
C PRO A 45 -12.90 8.73 -2.02
N LYS A 46 -13.59 9.53 -1.20
CA LYS A 46 -13.75 10.96 -1.39
C LYS A 46 -12.88 11.71 -0.38
N ALA A 47 -12.11 12.68 -0.86
CA ALA A 47 -11.32 13.54 0.02
C ALA A 47 -12.22 14.51 0.82
N THR A 48 -11.96 14.61 2.12
CA THR A 48 -12.58 15.54 3.06
C THR A 48 -11.49 16.10 3.95
N GLY A 49 -10.98 17.29 3.63
CA GLY A 49 -9.83 17.86 4.33
C GLY A 49 -8.58 17.00 4.12
N SER A 50 -7.99 16.51 5.22
CA SER A 50 -6.82 15.61 5.18
C SER A 50 -7.17 14.12 5.22
N ALA A 51 -8.46 13.77 5.17
CA ALA A 51 -8.93 12.40 5.24
C ALA A 51 -9.65 11.97 3.97
N PHE A 52 -9.80 10.66 3.79
CA PHE A 52 -10.53 10.04 2.69
C PHE A 52 -11.61 9.12 3.23
N LEU A 53 -12.84 9.31 2.76
CA LEU A 53 -14.00 8.59 3.26
C LEU A 53 -14.64 7.74 2.17
N PHE A 54 -15.07 6.53 2.52
CA PHE A 54 -15.94 5.71 1.70
C PHE A 54 -16.82 4.81 2.56
N GLU A 55 -17.86 4.25 1.94
CA GLU A 55 -18.72 3.26 2.57
C GLU A 55 -18.55 1.90 1.87
N THR A 56 -18.71 0.83 2.64
CA THR A 56 -18.77 -0.54 2.13
C THR A 56 -19.81 -1.35 2.90
N LYS A 57 -20.30 -2.44 2.30
CA LYS A 57 -21.16 -3.42 2.98
C LYS A 57 -20.36 -4.52 3.68
N ASP A 58 -19.05 -4.55 3.45
CA ASP A 58 -18.17 -5.50 4.09
C ASP A 58 -17.99 -5.17 5.59
N PRO A 59 -17.85 -6.20 6.45
CA PRO A 59 -17.64 -5.97 7.87
C PRO A 59 -16.29 -5.30 8.13
N ALA A 60 -16.22 -4.51 9.20
CA ALA A 60 -15.02 -3.77 9.59
C ALA A 60 -13.75 -4.63 9.60
N GLU A 61 -13.82 -5.85 10.14
CA GLU A 61 -12.66 -6.75 10.23
C GLU A 61 -12.07 -7.09 8.85
N LYS A 62 -12.94 -7.35 7.85
CA LYS A 62 -12.50 -7.62 6.47
C LYS A 62 -11.82 -6.40 5.85
N VAL A 63 -12.27 -5.20 6.18
CA VAL A 63 -11.67 -3.96 5.69
C VAL A 63 -10.31 -3.72 6.34
N LEU A 64 -10.20 -3.89 7.66
CA LEU A 64 -8.94 -3.75 8.38
C LEU A 64 -7.90 -4.78 7.92
N ASP A 65 -8.30 -6.03 7.68
CA ASP A 65 -7.41 -7.09 7.15
C ASP A 65 -6.84 -6.75 5.77
N PHE A 66 -7.69 -6.20 4.90
CA PHE A 66 -7.24 -5.72 3.59
C PHE A 66 -6.16 -4.65 3.75
N TYR A 67 -6.40 -3.63 4.58
CA TYR A 67 -5.46 -2.53 4.73
C TYR A 67 -4.16 -2.97 5.42
N GLU A 68 -4.24 -3.80 6.46
CA GLU A 68 -3.06 -4.34 7.13
C GLU A 68 -2.16 -5.09 6.13
N ALA A 69 -2.75 -5.93 5.28
CA ALA A 69 -2.00 -6.68 4.27
C ALA A 69 -1.39 -5.77 3.18
N GLN A 70 -2.13 -4.78 2.67
CA GLN A 70 -1.63 -3.89 1.62
C GLN A 70 -0.57 -2.91 2.14
N LEU A 71 -0.78 -2.36 3.34
CA LEU A 71 0.19 -1.48 3.98
C LEU A 71 1.51 -2.22 4.23
N GLY A 72 1.44 -3.47 4.73
CA GLY A 72 2.62 -4.31 4.92
C GLY A 72 3.42 -4.54 3.62
N ARG A 73 2.75 -4.72 2.48
CA ARG A 73 3.38 -4.83 1.15
C ARG A 73 4.05 -3.52 0.69
N SER A 74 3.64 -2.38 1.23
CA SER A 74 4.18 -1.05 0.91
C SER A 74 5.31 -0.58 1.85
N GLY A 75 5.72 -1.44 2.80
CA GLY A 75 6.71 -1.11 3.83
C GLY A 75 6.16 -0.19 4.93
N VAL A 76 4.84 -0.22 5.15
CA VAL A 76 4.16 0.48 6.25
C VAL A 76 3.59 -0.60 7.18
N HIS A 77 4.07 -0.64 8.42
CA HIS A 77 3.82 -1.72 9.36
C HIS A 77 2.77 -1.31 10.41
N LYS A 78 1.93 -2.27 10.81
CA LYS A 78 0.95 -2.06 11.87
C LYS A 78 1.64 -1.70 13.19
N GLU A 79 1.21 -0.61 13.80
CA GLU A 79 1.60 -0.20 15.15
C GLU A 79 0.53 -0.57 16.17
N ALA A 80 -0.74 -0.34 15.82
CA ALA A 80 -1.87 -0.62 16.70
C ALA A 80 -3.09 -1.03 15.88
N ARG A 81 -3.91 -1.93 16.43
CA ARG A 81 -5.20 -2.32 15.86
C ARG A 81 -6.14 -2.68 17.00
N GLY A 82 -7.41 -2.35 16.85
CA GLY A 82 -8.46 -2.72 17.77
C GLY A 82 -9.83 -2.61 17.13
N GLY A 83 -10.85 -3.09 17.83
CA GLY A 83 -12.22 -3.05 17.33
C GLY A 83 -13.16 -3.98 18.09
N GLY A 84 -14.42 -4.00 17.64
CA GLY A 84 -15.51 -4.79 18.16
C GLY A 84 -16.76 -4.62 17.30
N ASP A 85 -17.93 -4.92 17.85
CA ASP A 85 -19.20 -5.00 17.09
C ASP A 85 -19.58 -3.70 16.36
N TYR A 86 -19.07 -2.55 16.82
CA TYR A 86 -19.41 -1.23 16.30
C TYR A 86 -18.36 -0.64 15.35
N GLY A 87 -17.29 -1.39 15.04
CA GLY A 87 -16.23 -0.92 14.16
C GLY A 87 -14.83 -1.24 14.67
N GLY A 88 -13.84 -0.49 14.22
CA GLY A 88 -12.45 -0.71 14.61
C GLY A 88 -11.49 0.31 14.04
N PHE A 89 -10.21 0.14 14.34
CA PHE A 89 -9.17 1.01 13.86
C PHE A 89 -7.87 0.25 13.57
N LEU A 90 -7.05 0.83 12.69
CA LEU A 90 -5.69 0.40 12.38
C LEU A 90 -4.79 1.64 12.28
N SER A 91 -3.75 1.70 13.12
CA SER A 91 -2.64 2.64 12.99
C SER A 91 -1.43 1.91 12.41
N ALA A 92 -0.80 2.50 11.41
CA ALA A 92 0.38 1.94 10.77
C ALA A 92 1.37 3.04 10.33
N ALA A 93 2.66 2.72 10.39
CA ALA A 93 3.76 3.62 10.05
C ALA A 93 4.90 2.89 9.34
N ASP A 94 5.67 3.59 8.51
CA ASP A 94 6.97 3.09 8.08
C ASP A 94 8.04 3.32 9.16
N ASP A 95 9.18 2.64 9.05
CA ASP A 95 10.26 2.69 10.06
C ASP A 95 10.78 4.10 10.34
N SER A 96 10.66 5.00 9.35
CA SER A 96 11.09 6.40 9.46
C SER A 96 10.01 7.35 10.00
N HIS A 97 8.78 6.85 10.21
CA HIS A 97 7.57 7.64 10.47
C HIS A 97 7.39 8.79 9.47
N SER A 98 7.83 8.58 8.22
CA SER A 98 7.67 9.51 7.11
C SER A 98 6.29 9.34 6.46
N ARG A 99 5.76 8.11 6.51
CA ARG A 99 4.40 7.75 6.11
C ARG A 99 3.71 7.11 7.30
N ASN A 100 2.59 7.68 7.71
CA ASN A 100 1.72 7.15 8.77
C ASN A 100 0.28 7.18 8.27
N VAL A 101 -0.55 6.24 8.72
CA VAL A 101 -1.98 6.23 8.43
C VAL A 101 -2.76 5.77 9.65
N MET A 102 -3.86 6.48 9.93
CA MET A 102 -4.92 5.99 10.79
C MET A 102 -6.11 5.61 9.92
N ILE A 103 -6.62 4.39 10.09
CA ILE A 103 -7.83 3.93 9.45
C ILE A 103 -8.84 3.66 10.55
N GLU A 104 -9.98 4.34 10.47
CA GLU A 104 -11.09 4.19 11.40
C GLU A 104 -12.29 3.66 10.65
N ILE A 105 -12.98 2.71 11.26
CA ILE A 105 -14.18 2.11 10.70
C ILE A 105 -15.28 2.23 11.73
N ARG A 106 -16.40 2.79 11.29
CA ARG A 106 -17.65 2.81 12.05
C ARG A 106 -18.65 1.90 11.34
N SER A 107 -19.17 0.91 12.07
CA SER A 107 -20.23 0.06 11.55
C SER A 107 -21.59 0.60 12.00
N ASP A 108 -22.47 0.88 11.05
CA ASP A 108 -23.87 1.24 11.32
C ASP A 108 -24.81 0.47 10.36
N LYS A 109 -25.82 -0.19 10.92
CA LYS A 109 -26.96 -0.81 10.21
C LYS A 109 -26.62 -1.52 8.88
N GLY A 110 -25.58 -2.34 8.88
CA GLY A 110 -25.21 -3.17 7.72
C GLY A 110 -24.29 -2.50 6.69
N ALA A 111 -23.76 -1.32 7.01
CA ALA A 111 -22.66 -0.70 6.27
C ALA A 111 -21.52 -0.32 7.23
N SER A 112 -20.31 -0.27 6.70
CA SER A 112 -19.12 0.24 7.37
C SER A 112 -18.67 1.51 6.67
N GLU A 113 -18.70 2.62 7.39
CA GLU A 113 -18.07 3.87 7.01
C GLU A 113 -16.59 3.80 7.36
N VAL A 114 -15.72 4.10 6.40
CA VAL A 114 -14.27 4.00 6.54
C VAL A 114 -13.68 5.38 6.35
N THR A 115 -12.87 5.81 7.31
CA THR A 115 -12.09 7.05 7.26
C THR A 115 -10.61 6.70 7.24
N ILE A 116 -9.89 7.19 6.23
CA ILE A 116 -8.45 7.01 6.07
C ILE A 116 -7.80 8.36 6.26
N THR A 117 -6.94 8.48 7.27
CA THR A 117 -6.22 9.72 7.59
C THR A 117 -4.72 9.49 7.38
N PRO A 118 -4.21 9.73 6.16
CA PRO A 118 -2.79 9.61 5.87
C PRO A 118 -2.01 10.85 6.31
N VAL A 119 -0.77 10.63 6.75
CA VAL A 119 0.23 11.66 6.98
C VAL A 119 1.48 11.28 6.21
N GLN A 120 1.96 12.19 5.36
CA GLN A 120 3.20 12.02 4.62
C GLN A 120 4.09 13.25 4.81
N LYS A 121 5.27 13.05 5.40
CA LYS A 121 6.31 14.08 5.48
C LYS A 121 6.92 14.26 4.10
N LYS A 122 7.19 15.51 3.73
CA LYS A 122 7.92 15.86 2.51
C LYS A 122 9.42 15.78 2.73
#